data_AF-A0A1D2NCP9-F1
#
_entry.id   AF-A0A1D2NCP9-F1
#
_cell.length_a   1.000
_cell.length_b   1.000
_cell.length_c   1.000
_cell.angle_alpha   90.00
_cell.angle_beta   90.00
_cell.angle_gamma   90.00
#
_symmetry.space_group_name_H-M   'P 1'
#
loop_
_entity.id
_entity.type
_entity.pdbx_description
1 polymer ?
#
loop_
_entity_poly.entity_id
_entity_poly.type
_entity_poly.pdbx_seq_one_letter_code
_entity_poly.pdbx_strand_id
1 'polypeptide(L)'
;MGKSFGVITKTLVLLVLIAQIVKTEDKVGKKEQKPKKDLRDYTDADLERLYDQWEENDDEPLPEDELPEYMRPPKEGPPINFDNVGNMNPDDIMKMTKKGKTVMMFINLSGSPQRHESEELTSLWQGALRNNHIQAERYVIEDTRAIFLFHDGAQAWDAKTFLLEQDGIAEIQLEGQAFPGKGTKAKAKSKVEL
;
A
#
# COMPACT_ATOMS: atom_id res chain seq x y z
N MET A 1 63.57 -28.55 -13.41
CA MET A 1 63.22 -27.93 -12.11
C MET A 1 62.66 -26.49 -12.23
N GLY A 2 62.12 -26.05 -13.37
CA GLY A 2 61.72 -24.63 -13.56
C GLY A 2 60.21 -24.30 -13.45
N LYS A 3 59.32 -25.29 -13.38
CA LYS A 3 57.85 -25.05 -13.43
C LYS A 3 57.24 -24.75 -12.05
N SER A 4 57.73 -25.34 -10.96
CA SER A 4 57.17 -25.12 -9.62
C SER A 4 57.54 -23.76 -9.02
N PHE A 5 58.70 -23.19 -9.37
CA PHE A 5 59.15 -21.91 -8.81
C PHE A 5 58.30 -20.73 -9.28
N GLY A 6 57.84 -20.76 -10.55
CA GLY A 6 56.97 -19.73 -11.14
C GLY A 6 55.52 -19.78 -10.65
N VAL A 7 55.03 -20.94 -10.21
CA VAL A 7 53.69 -21.07 -9.62
C VAL A 7 53.68 -20.53 -8.19
N ILE A 8 54.74 -20.82 -7.41
CA ILE A 8 54.89 -20.35 -6.04
C ILE A 8 55.06 -18.83 -5.98
N THR A 9 55.83 -18.22 -6.90
CA THR A 9 55.95 -16.76 -6.97
C THR A 9 54.63 -16.09 -7.37
N LYS A 10 53.84 -16.69 -8.27
CA LYS A 10 52.52 -16.15 -8.66
C LYS A 10 51.49 -16.24 -7.54
N THR A 11 51.44 -17.32 -6.77
CA THR A 11 50.54 -17.42 -5.61
C THR A 11 50.93 -16.48 -4.48
N LEU A 12 52.23 -16.23 -4.27
CA LEU A 12 52.71 -15.28 -3.26
C LEU A 12 52.38 -13.83 -3.64
N VAL A 13 52.53 -13.46 -4.92
CA VAL A 13 52.10 -12.14 -5.43
C VAL A 13 50.59 -11.96 -5.36
N LEU A 14 49.80 -13.01 -5.64
CA LEU A 14 48.34 -12.98 -5.52
C LEU A 14 47.89 -12.78 -4.06
N LEU A 15 48.55 -13.46 -3.10
CA LEU A 15 48.28 -13.27 -1.67
C LEU A 15 48.64 -11.85 -1.18
N VAL A 16 49.71 -11.26 -1.70
CA VAL A 16 50.08 -9.86 -1.38
C VAL A 16 49.05 -8.88 -1.96
N LEU A 17 48.54 -9.12 -3.17
CA LEU A 17 47.48 -8.30 -3.77
C LEU A 17 46.17 -8.38 -2.99
N ILE A 18 45.78 -9.58 -2.53
CA ILE A 18 44.59 -9.77 -1.69
C ILE A 18 44.77 -9.05 -0.34
N ALA A 19 45.96 -9.10 0.27
CA ALA A 19 46.25 -8.38 1.51
C ALA A 19 46.22 -6.84 1.35
N GLN A 20 46.49 -6.31 0.16
CA GLN A 20 46.34 -4.88 -0.13
C GLN A 20 44.86 -4.48 -0.29
N ILE A 21 44.02 -5.35 -0.88
CA ILE A 21 42.58 -5.10 -1.06
C ILE A 21 41.84 -5.13 0.30
N VAL A 22 42.20 -6.05 1.21
CA VAL A 22 41.60 -6.12 2.56
C VAL A 22 41.90 -4.86 3.38
N LYS A 23 43.07 -4.22 3.20
CA LYS A 23 43.40 -2.97 3.90
C LYS A 23 42.61 -1.76 3.41
N THR A 24 42.02 -1.82 2.21
CA THR A 24 41.26 -0.71 1.65
C THR A 24 39.78 -0.67 2.07
N GLU A 25 39.20 -1.78 2.53
CA GLU A 25 37.78 -1.82 2.93
C GLU A 25 37.51 -1.21 4.32
N ASP A 26 38.52 -1.11 5.19
CA ASP A 26 38.36 -0.58 6.55
C ASP A 26 38.26 0.97 6.64
N LYS A 27 38.40 1.69 5.51
CA LYS A 27 38.46 3.17 5.51
C LYS A 27 37.21 3.89 5.00
N VAL A 28 36.14 3.18 4.64
CA VAL A 28 34.93 3.82 4.05
C VAL A 28 33.80 4.07 5.08
N GLY A 29 33.94 3.66 6.34
CA GLY A 29 32.80 3.62 7.27
C GLY A 29 32.93 4.30 8.64
N LYS A 30 33.97 5.10 8.91
CA LYS A 30 34.08 5.81 10.21
C LYS A 30 34.01 7.32 10.02
N LYS A 31 32.81 7.89 10.22
CA LYS A 31 32.66 9.30 10.58
C LYS A 31 33.47 9.51 11.87
N GLU A 32 34.58 10.23 11.79
CA GLU A 32 35.43 10.54 12.94
C GLU A 32 34.62 11.35 13.98
N GLN A 33 34.20 10.69 15.06
CA GLN A 33 33.63 11.39 16.21
C GLN A 33 34.76 12.18 16.87
N LYS A 34 34.74 13.51 16.71
CA LYS A 34 35.70 14.40 17.32
C LYS A 34 35.64 14.27 18.86
N PRO A 35 36.78 14.35 19.57
CA PRO A 35 36.79 14.32 21.03
C PRO A 35 35.89 15.44 21.57
N LYS A 36 35.03 15.10 22.53
CA LYS A 36 34.12 16.04 23.18
C LYS A 36 34.95 17.14 23.85
N LYS A 37 34.81 18.37 23.37
CA LYS A 37 35.44 19.55 23.96
C LYS A 37 34.77 19.86 25.30
N ASP A 38 35.48 20.53 26.20
CA ASP A 38 34.93 20.94 27.49
C ASP A 38 33.91 22.07 27.30
N LEU A 39 32.87 22.14 28.14
CA LEU A 39 31.67 22.99 27.90
C LEU A 39 31.99 24.50 27.78
N ARG A 40 33.14 24.92 28.31
CA ARG A 40 33.59 26.32 28.33
C ARG A 40 34.43 26.73 27.12
N ASP A 41 34.88 25.76 26.33
CA ASP A 41 35.75 25.98 25.17
C ASP A 41 34.99 25.89 23.83
N TYR A 42 33.66 25.81 23.89
CA TYR A 42 32.81 25.87 22.71
C TYR A 42 32.81 27.29 22.14
N THR A 43 33.38 27.42 20.96
CA THR A 43 33.34 28.66 20.17
C THR A 43 32.06 28.72 19.35
N ASP A 44 31.68 29.92 18.90
CA ASP A 44 30.45 30.15 18.11
C ASP A 44 30.39 29.26 16.85
N ALA A 45 31.54 29.01 16.21
CA ALA A 45 31.66 28.09 15.08
C ALA A 45 31.52 26.60 15.46
N ASP A 46 31.86 26.22 16.69
CA ASP A 46 31.60 24.87 17.20
C ASP A 46 30.12 24.70 17.56
N LEU A 47 29.44 25.77 17.97
CA LEU A 47 27.99 25.79 18.21
C LEU A 47 27.22 25.70 16.89
N GLU A 48 27.59 26.45 15.85
CA GLU A 48 26.96 26.36 14.53
C GLU A 48 27.11 24.95 13.94
N ARG A 49 28.30 24.36 14.03
CA ARG A 49 28.54 22.98 13.59
C ARG A 49 27.77 21.94 14.45
N LEU A 50 27.58 22.21 15.73
CA LEU A 50 26.72 21.40 16.57
C LEU A 50 25.27 21.58 16.12
N TYR A 51 24.80 22.79 15.88
CA TYR A 51 23.49 23.08 15.32
C TYR A 51 23.25 22.32 14.02
N ASP A 52 24.18 22.32 13.07
CA ASP A 52 24.07 21.52 11.84
C ASP A 52 23.98 20.01 12.15
N GLN A 53 24.75 19.50 13.12
CA GLN A 53 24.68 18.09 13.54
C GLN A 53 23.40 17.74 14.29
N TRP A 54 22.79 18.73 14.95
CA TRP A 54 21.47 18.61 15.56
C TRP A 54 20.43 18.65 14.45
N GLU A 55 20.39 19.63 13.54
CA GLU A 55 19.47 19.66 12.40
C GLU A 55 19.55 18.40 11.53
N GLU A 56 20.76 17.85 11.28
CA GLU A 56 20.96 16.64 10.48
C GLU A 56 20.65 15.33 11.24
N ASN A 57 20.52 15.34 12.58
CA ASN A 57 20.06 14.19 13.39
C ASN A 57 18.65 14.37 13.98
N ASP A 58 18.11 15.59 13.95
CA ASP A 58 16.78 16.02 14.39
C ASP A 58 15.82 16.09 13.18
N ASP A 59 16.17 15.41 12.09
CA ASP A 59 15.19 14.69 11.26
C ASP A 59 14.50 13.60 12.11
N GLU A 60 13.91 13.99 13.26
CA GLU A 60 12.93 13.17 13.95
C GLU A 60 11.88 12.83 12.90
N PRO A 61 11.64 11.53 12.59
CA PRO A 61 10.57 11.17 11.71
C PRO A 61 9.30 11.80 12.28
N LEU A 62 8.70 12.70 11.51
CA LEU A 62 7.51 13.44 11.87
C LEU A 62 6.53 12.51 12.61
N PRO A 63 5.85 12.97 13.68
CA PRO A 63 4.85 12.18 14.37
C PRO A 63 3.85 11.59 13.35
N GLU A 64 3.45 10.34 13.53
CA GLU A 64 2.61 9.59 12.56
C GLU A 64 1.32 10.33 12.14
N ASP A 65 0.86 11.26 12.97
CA ASP A 65 -0.32 12.09 12.75
C ASP A 65 -0.09 13.31 11.84
N GLU A 66 1.17 13.79 11.73
CA GLU A 66 1.58 14.90 10.86
C GLU A 66 2.12 14.42 9.50
N LEU A 67 2.37 13.12 9.34
CA LEU A 67 2.74 12.54 8.05
C LEU A 67 1.61 12.69 7.03
N PRO A 68 1.91 13.15 5.80
CA PRO A 68 1.01 13.02 4.68
C PRO A 68 0.53 11.57 4.49
N GLU A 69 -0.72 11.40 4.09
CA GLU A 69 -1.42 10.11 4.05
C GLU A 69 -0.72 9.03 3.20
N TYR A 70 0.18 9.41 2.29
CA TYR A 70 0.95 8.50 1.43
C TYR A 70 2.24 7.95 2.07
N MET A 71 2.76 8.56 3.14
CA MET A 71 3.94 8.09 3.88
C MET A 71 3.57 7.39 5.18
N ARG A 72 2.32 7.55 5.63
CA ARG A 72 1.81 6.82 6.78
C ARG A 72 1.76 5.33 6.42
N PRO A 73 2.24 4.40 7.28
CA PRO A 73 1.99 2.98 7.07
C PRO A 73 0.47 2.78 6.92
N PRO A 74 0.01 1.88 6.01
CA PRO A 74 -1.42 1.61 5.88
C PRO A 74 -1.97 1.33 7.27
N LYS A 75 -2.98 2.09 7.73
CA LYS A 75 -3.55 1.96 9.09
C LYS A 75 -3.72 0.47 9.40
N GLU A 76 -2.81 -0.05 10.21
CA GLU A 76 -2.86 -1.43 10.65
C GLU A 76 -4.03 -1.47 11.62
N GLY A 77 -5.21 -1.80 11.08
CA GLY A 77 -6.41 -1.97 11.89
C GLY A 77 -6.11 -2.90 13.08
N PRO A 78 -6.82 -2.74 14.21
CA PRO A 78 -6.53 -3.46 15.45
C PRO A 78 -6.28 -4.95 15.20
N PRO A 79 -5.27 -5.57 15.86
CA PRO A 79 -4.98 -6.99 15.69
C PRO A 79 -6.28 -7.78 15.91
N ILE A 80 -6.69 -8.50 14.88
CA ILE A 80 -7.93 -9.25 14.89
C ILE A 80 -7.68 -10.44 15.83
N ASN A 81 -8.29 -10.43 17.01
CA ASN A 81 -8.22 -11.55 17.92
C ASN A 81 -9.04 -12.70 17.34
N PHE A 82 -8.35 -13.70 16.75
CA PHE A 82 -8.96 -14.85 16.08
C PHE A 82 -9.57 -15.88 17.05
N ASP A 83 -9.56 -15.62 18.35
CA ASP A 83 -9.93 -16.58 19.40
C ASP A 83 -11.42 -16.97 19.40
N ASN A 84 -12.29 -16.22 18.71
CA ASN A 84 -13.74 -16.50 18.63
C ASN A 84 -14.25 -16.76 17.20
N VAL A 85 -13.37 -17.05 16.25
CA VAL A 85 -13.68 -17.11 14.80
C VAL A 85 -14.35 -18.43 14.36
N GLY A 86 -14.47 -19.41 15.26
CA GLY A 86 -15.00 -20.75 14.92
C GLY A 86 -16.50 -20.81 14.57
N ASN A 87 -17.30 -19.78 14.87
CA ASN A 87 -18.78 -19.83 14.77
C ASN A 87 -19.44 -18.64 14.04
N MET A 88 -18.68 -17.79 13.36
CA MET A 88 -19.24 -16.63 12.64
C MET A 88 -19.36 -16.90 11.13
N ASN A 89 -20.35 -16.28 10.48
CA ASN A 89 -20.47 -16.35 9.03
C ASN A 89 -19.21 -15.75 8.38
N PRO A 90 -18.73 -16.31 7.24
CA PRO A 90 -17.54 -15.80 6.55
C PRO A 90 -17.65 -14.32 6.16
N ASP A 91 -18.86 -13.84 5.88
CA ASP A 91 -19.15 -12.44 5.58
C ASP A 91 -18.95 -11.52 6.79
N ASP A 92 -19.33 -11.97 7.98
CA ASP A 92 -19.19 -11.18 9.21
C ASP A 92 -17.72 -11.09 9.65
N ILE A 93 -16.95 -12.16 9.45
CA ILE A 93 -15.50 -12.18 9.66
C ILE A 93 -14.83 -11.18 8.70
N MET A 94 -15.27 -11.14 7.45
CA MET A 94 -14.73 -10.21 6.45
C MET A 94 -15.05 -8.74 6.82
N LYS A 95 -16.27 -8.45 7.27
CA LYS A 95 -16.66 -7.12 7.75
C LYS A 95 -15.80 -6.66 8.93
N MET A 96 -15.55 -7.53 9.90
CA MET A 96 -14.72 -7.20 11.07
C MET A 96 -13.24 -7.02 10.70
N THR A 97 -12.72 -7.85 9.78
CA THR A 97 -11.33 -7.81 9.32
C THR A 97 -11.00 -6.55 8.51
N LYS A 98 -11.99 -6.00 7.82
CA LYS A 98 -11.82 -4.87 6.88
C LYS A 98 -12.37 -3.55 7.43
N LYS A 99 -12.86 -3.55 8.67
CA LYS A 99 -13.32 -2.34 9.34
C LYS A 99 -12.16 -1.36 9.54
N GLY A 100 -12.30 -0.14 9.03
CA GLY A 100 -11.29 0.92 9.10
C GLY A 100 -10.13 0.79 8.11
N LYS A 101 -10.19 -0.17 7.17
CA LYS A 101 -9.27 -0.23 6.02
C LYS A 101 -9.97 0.29 4.78
N THR A 102 -9.24 1.04 3.96
CA THR A 102 -9.72 1.48 2.66
C THR A 102 -9.86 0.27 1.73
N VAL A 103 -11.02 0.13 1.09
CA VAL A 103 -11.33 -0.97 0.18
C VAL A 103 -11.80 -0.43 -1.16
N MET A 104 -11.26 -0.99 -2.23
CA MET A 104 -11.63 -0.65 -3.60
C MET A 104 -12.63 -1.69 -4.15
N MET A 105 -13.74 -1.22 -4.67
CA MET A 105 -14.76 -2.03 -5.32
C MET A 105 -14.82 -1.69 -6.81
N PHE A 106 -14.71 -2.70 -7.67
CA PHE A 106 -14.89 -2.55 -9.10
C PHE A 106 -16.29 -2.96 -9.49
N ILE A 107 -16.95 -2.12 -10.29
CA ILE A 107 -18.29 -2.37 -10.80
C ILE A 107 -18.23 -2.40 -12.32
N ASN A 108 -18.67 -3.52 -12.88
CA ASN A 108 -18.90 -3.67 -14.32
C ASN A 108 -20.39 -3.43 -14.59
N LEU A 109 -20.67 -2.45 -15.44
CA LEU A 109 -22.02 -2.08 -15.88
C LEU A 109 -22.48 -3.03 -16.99
N SER A 110 -23.77 -3.39 -16.96
CA SER A 110 -24.40 -4.14 -18.04
C SER A 110 -24.94 -3.20 -19.13
N GLY A 111 -24.94 -3.66 -20.39
CA GLY A 111 -25.67 -2.98 -21.47
C GLY A 111 -24.85 -2.01 -22.33
N SER A 112 -23.52 -1.99 -22.19
CA SER A 112 -22.63 -1.09 -22.95
C SER A 112 -23.11 0.38 -22.97
N PRO A 113 -23.34 1.00 -21.80
CA PRO A 113 -23.75 2.40 -21.71
C PRO A 113 -22.68 3.34 -22.27
N GLN A 114 -23.10 4.51 -22.74
CA GLN A 114 -22.16 5.57 -23.11
C GLN A 114 -21.53 6.16 -21.84
N ARG A 115 -20.31 6.73 -21.93
CA ARG A 115 -19.61 7.36 -20.80
C ARG A 115 -20.46 8.32 -19.95
N HIS A 116 -21.30 9.12 -20.60
CA HIS A 116 -22.21 10.04 -19.91
C HIS A 116 -23.24 9.31 -19.05
N GLU A 117 -23.85 8.25 -19.59
CA GLU A 117 -24.85 7.44 -18.88
C GLU A 117 -24.23 6.70 -17.70
N SER A 118 -22.99 6.20 -17.84
CA SER A 118 -22.29 5.55 -16.73
C SER A 118 -21.87 6.55 -15.64
N GLU A 119 -21.49 7.77 -15.99
CA GLU A 119 -21.26 8.86 -15.04
C GLU A 119 -22.54 9.25 -14.29
N GLU A 120 -23.68 9.34 -14.97
CA GLU A 120 -24.98 9.63 -14.34
C GLU A 120 -25.42 8.51 -13.39
N LEU A 121 -25.36 7.24 -13.84
CA LEU A 121 -25.71 6.07 -13.03
C LEU A 121 -24.84 5.96 -11.78
N THR A 122 -23.52 6.10 -11.94
CA THR A 122 -22.59 6.02 -10.80
C THR A 122 -22.74 7.21 -9.86
N SER A 123 -23.09 8.40 -10.37
CA SER A 123 -23.43 9.56 -9.55
C SER A 123 -24.71 9.33 -8.74
N LEU A 124 -25.74 8.72 -9.35
CA LEU A 124 -26.99 8.35 -8.66
C LEU A 124 -26.71 7.37 -7.51
N TRP A 125 -25.92 6.34 -7.76
CA TRP A 125 -25.55 5.37 -6.73
C TRP A 125 -24.69 5.99 -5.63
N GLN A 126 -23.76 6.89 -5.96
CA GLN A 126 -23.01 7.62 -4.95
C GLN A 126 -23.93 8.46 -4.06
N GLY A 127 -24.93 9.12 -4.65
CA GLY A 127 -25.97 9.84 -3.89
C GLY A 127 -26.76 8.90 -2.98
N ALA A 128 -27.18 7.74 -3.48
CA ALA A 128 -27.92 6.75 -2.72
C ALA A 128 -27.10 6.16 -1.55
N LEU A 129 -25.80 5.89 -1.76
CA LEU A 129 -24.89 5.43 -0.71
C LEU A 129 -24.69 6.52 0.35
N ARG A 130 -24.54 7.77 -0.06
CA ARG A 130 -24.38 8.91 0.86
C ARG A 130 -25.63 9.15 1.70
N ASN A 131 -26.82 8.87 1.19
CA ASN A 131 -28.06 8.91 1.96
C ASN A 131 -28.07 7.88 3.11
N ASN A 132 -27.36 6.75 2.96
CA ASN A 132 -27.19 5.74 4.00
C ASN A 132 -25.93 5.97 4.85
N HIS A 133 -25.37 7.18 4.85
CA HIS A 133 -24.12 7.54 5.54
C HIS A 133 -22.89 6.74 5.12
N ILE A 134 -22.95 6.08 3.95
CA ILE A 134 -21.79 5.40 3.36
C ILE A 134 -21.04 6.43 2.51
N GLN A 135 -19.81 6.72 2.88
CA GLN A 135 -18.95 7.64 2.13
C GLN A 135 -18.14 6.83 1.11
N ALA A 136 -18.40 7.10 -0.17
CA ALA A 136 -17.69 6.46 -1.27
C ALA A 136 -17.25 7.50 -2.29
N GLU A 137 -16.00 7.41 -2.72
CA GLU A 137 -15.48 8.17 -3.85
C GLU A 137 -15.65 7.35 -5.12
N ARG A 138 -16.03 8.00 -6.22
CA ARG A 138 -16.28 7.33 -7.51
C ARG A 138 -15.22 7.72 -8.53
N TYR A 139 -14.76 6.74 -9.30
CA TYR A 139 -13.87 6.94 -10.44
C TYR A 139 -14.35 6.13 -11.63
N VAL A 140 -14.72 6.78 -12.72
CA VAL A 140 -15.09 6.11 -13.98
C VAL A 140 -13.83 5.94 -14.82
N ILE A 141 -13.43 4.69 -15.06
CA ILE A 141 -12.23 4.40 -15.88
C ILE A 141 -12.63 4.25 -17.35
N GLU A 142 -13.59 3.37 -17.60
CA GLU A 142 -14.09 3.03 -18.92
C GLU A 142 -15.60 3.22 -18.96
N ASP A 143 -16.17 3.28 -20.16
CA ASP A 143 -17.60 3.48 -20.38
C ASP A 143 -18.46 2.45 -19.62
N THR A 144 -17.93 1.24 -19.44
CA THR A 144 -18.60 0.12 -18.77
C THR A 144 -18.04 -0.20 -17.38
N ARG A 145 -16.99 0.49 -16.91
CA ARG A 145 -16.29 0.15 -15.66
C ARG A 145 -16.09 1.36 -14.76
N ALA A 146 -16.56 1.23 -13.53
CA ALA A 146 -16.39 2.21 -12.46
C ALA A 146 -15.75 1.60 -11.23
N ILE A 147 -15.03 2.43 -10.48
CA ILE A 147 -14.45 2.11 -9.18
C ILE A 147 -15.15 2.93 -8.12
N PHE A 148 -15.49 2.28 -7.01
CA PHE A 148 -15.84 2.94 -5.76
C PHE A 148 -14.76 2.69 -4.73
N LEU A 149 -14.19 3.76 -4.19
CA LEU A 149 -13.25 3.71 -3.08
C LEU A 149 -14.01 4.00 -1.79
N PHE A 150 -13.94 3.05 -0.86
CA PHE A 150 -14.52 3.18 0.47
C PHE A 150 -13.40 3.36 1.48
N HIS A 151 -13.57 4.31 2.40
CA HIS A 151 -12.64 4.53 3.52
C HIS A 151 -12.77 3.44 4.61
N ASP A 152 -13.94 2.81 4.69
CA ASP A 152 -14.23 1.72 5.61
C ASP A 152 -14.74 0.48 4.86
N GLY A 153 -13.97 -0.61 4.92
CA GLY A 153 -14.32 -1.87 4.28
C GLY A 153 -15.58 -2.54 4.84
N ALA A 154 -15.99 -2.21 6.07
CA ALA A 154 -17.29 -2.67 6.58
C ALA A 154 -18.45 -2.05 5.78
N GLN A 155 -18.36 -0.74 5.50
CA GLN A 155 -19.34 -0.03 4.67
C GLN A 155 -19.35 -0.52 3.22
N ALA A 156 -18.20 -0.96 2.69
CA ALA A 156 -18.11 -1.55 1.36
C ALA A 156 -18.97 -2.82 1.22
N TRP A 157 -19.08 -3.63 2.29
CA TRP A 157 -19.92 -4.83 2.26
C TRP A 157 -21.42 -4.50 2.30
N ASP A 158 -21.81 -3.46 3.04
CA ASP A 158 -23.20 -3.01 3.07
C ASP A 158 -23.58 -2.35 1.72
N ALA A 159 -22.68 -1.56 1.14
CA ALA A 159 -22.82 -1.00 -0.20
C ALA A 159 -22.95 -2.08 -1.28
N LYS A 160 -22.16 -3.16 -1.19
CA LYS A 160 -22.24 -4.30 -2.12
C LYS A 160 -23.65 -4.88 -2.16
N THR A 161 -24.29 -5.09 -1.01
CA THR A 161 -25.66 -5.65 -0.95
C THR A 161 -26.65 -4.76 -1.70
N PHE A 162 -26.59 -3.44 -1.48
CA PHE A 162 -27.43 -2.46 -2.18
C PHE A 162 -27.15 -2.41 -3.69
N LEU A 163 -25.89 -2.47 -4.09
CA LEU A 163 -25.48 -2.42 -5.49
C LEU A 163 -25.90 -3.69 -6.24
N LEU A 164 -25.76 -4.88 -5.63
CA LEU A 164 -26.22 -6.13 -6.23
C LEU A 164 -27.73 -6.15 -6.53
N GLU A 165 -28.52 -5.35 -5.82
CA GLU A 165 -29.95 -5.20 -6.08
C GLU A 165 -30.26 -4.34 -7.32
N GLN A 166 -29.30 -3.58 -7.85
CA GLN A 166 -29.50 -2.72 -9.01
C GLN A 166 -29.43 -3.50 -10.32
N ASP A 167 -30.34 -3.22 -11.25
CA ASP A 167 -30.46 -3.97 -12.51
C ASP A 167 -29.35 -3.63 -13.52
N GLY A 168 -28.69 -2.48 -13.38
CA GLY A 168 -27.62 -2.00 -14.27
C GLY A 168 -26.24 -2.60 -14.03
N ILE A 169 -26.10 -3.51 -13.06
CA ILE A 169 -24.80 -4.08 -12.66
C ILE A 169 -24.63 -5.50 -13.21
N ALA A 170 -23.59 -5.70 -14.02
CA ALA A 170 -23.20 -7.01 -14.53
C ALA A 170 -22.41 -7.80 -13.48
N GLU A 171 -21.44 -7.17 -12.83
CA GLU A 171 -20.53 -7.84 -11.89
C GLU A 171 -19.93 -6.82 -10.92
N ILE A 172 -19.76 -7.23 -9.66
CA ILE A 172 -19.07 -6.46 -8.63
C ILE A 172 -17.87 -7.27 -8.16
N GLN A 173 -16.67 -6.69 -8.23
CA GLN A 173 -15.47 -7.30 -7.68
C GLN A 173 -15.02 -6.54 -6.43
N LEU A 174 -14.88 -7.27 -5.32
CA LEU A 174 -14.44 -6.74 -4.04
C LEU A 174 -13.29 -7.59 -3.52
N GLU A 175 -12.12 -6.99 -3.27
CA GLU A 175 -10.95 -7.69 -2.69
C GLU A 175 -10.54 -8.96 -3.47
N GLY A 176 -10.69 -8.93 -4.80
CA GLY A 176 -10.38 -10.06 -5.67
C GLY A 176 -11.49 -11.11 -5.80
N GLN A 177 -12.57 -11.02 -5.00
CA GLN A 177 -13.74 -11.86 -5.14
C GLN A 177 -14.77 -11.22 -6.09
N ALA A 178 -15.19 -11.95 -7.11
CA ALA A 178 -16.21 -11.53 -8.06
C ALA A 178 -17.61 -12.00 -7.62
N PHE A 179 -18.56 -11.08 -7.57
CA PHE A 179 -19.96 -11.32 -7.25
C PHE A 179 -20.82 -10.96 -8.48
N PRO A 180 -21.52 -11.94 -9.07
CA PRO A 180 -22.37 -11.67 -10.23
C PRO A 180 -23.59 -10.83 -9.83
N GLY A 181 -23.83 -9.74 -10.55
CA GLY A 181 -24.98 -8.86 -10.35
C GLY A 181 -26.26 -9.39 -11.00
N LYS A 182 -27.36 -8.65 -10.87
CA LYS A 182 -28.62 -9.00 -11.57
C LYS A 182 -28.47 -8.93 -13.09
N GLY A 183 -27.64 -8.01 -13.61
CA GLY A 183 -27.38 -7.84 -15.04
C GLY A 183 -26.70 -9.04 -15.70
N THR A 184 -26.01 -9.92 -14.96
CA THR A 184 -25.44 -11.17 -15.52
C THR A 184 -26.51 -12.22 -15.81
N LYS A 185 -27.59 -12.27 -15.02
CA LYS A 185 -28.69 -13.24 -15.22
C LYS A 185 -29.43 -13.01 -16.54
N ALA A 186 -29.48 -11.76 -17.03
CA ALA A 186 -30.05 -11.44 -18.34
C ALA A 186 -29.22 -12.03 -19.49
N LYS A 187 -27.89 -12.02 -19.42
CA LYS A 187 -27.02 -12.63 -20.44
C LYS A 187 -26.96 -14.17 -20.39
N ALA A 188 -27.16 -14.77 -19.21
CA ALA A 188 -27.22 -16.23 -19.09
C ALA A 188 -28.50 -16.81 -19.71
N LYS A 189 -29.64 -16.12 -19.57
CA LYS A 189 -30.91 -16.56 -20.18
C LYS A 189 -30.92 -16.48 -21.71
N SER A 190 -30.25 -15.48 -22.31
CA SER A 190 -30.19 -15.36 -23.77
C SER A 190 -29.27 -16.36 -24.48
N LYS A 191 -28.41 -17.08 -23.74
CA LYS A 191 -27.48 -18.08 -24.32
C LYS A 191 -28.04 -19.52 -24.29
N VAL A 192 -29.14 -19.76 -23.56
CA VAL A 192 -29.74 -21.10 -23.39
C VAL A 192 -30.89 -21.35 -24.38
N GLU A 193 -31.34 -20.32 -25.13
CA GLU A 193 -32.42 -20.43 -26.13
C GLU A 193 -31.93 -20.40 -27.59
N LEU A 194 -30.78 -21.03 -27.89
CA LEU A 194 -30.30 -21.26 -29.27
C LEU A 194 -29.99 -22.75 -29.50
#